data_AF-A0A820KPI7-F1
#
_entry.id   AF-A0A820KPI7-F1
#
_cell.length_a   1.000
_cell.length_b   1.000
_cell.length_c   1.000
_cell.angle_alpha   90.00
_cell.angle_beta   90.00
_cell.angle_gamma   90.00
#
_symmetry.space_group_name_H-M   'P 1'
#
loop_
_entity.id
_entity.type
_entity.pdbx_description
1 polymer ?
#
loop_
_entity_poly.entity_id
_entity_poly.type
_entity_poly.pdbx_seq_one_letter_code
_entity_poly.pdbx_strand_id
1 'polypeptide(L)'
;MEYFGECFVRFFTNYGYDKILRVAGRHFRDFLHSIDQLHDSNKYSFPKMKSPLFHVLQEDQYGALLQYKSRRQGFQQYVIGQLRECGTRFYNENIYVKIQENISTNQCTVVTFRVNFNNSIINEISKKLHPFPNLPNLTSETFFKIFPFSILIDSSLCISHMGKSIKDLFSIDTILIGRYLNDIFNLIRPDIT
;
A
#
# COMPACT_ATOMS: atom_id res chain seq x y z
N MET A 1 14.01 17.00 13.72
CA MET A 1 13.05 16.75 12.62
C MET A 1 11.88 15.87 13.05
N GLU A 2 12.04 14.93 13.98
CA GLU A 2 10.90 14.14 14.51
C GLU A 2 9.77 15.02 15.07
N TYR A 3 10.09 15.97 15.95
CA TYR A 3 9.11 16.92 16.49
C TYR A 3 8.32 17.68 15.42
N PHE A 4 8.97 18.01 14.29
CA PHE A 4 8.29 18.65 13.16
C PHE A 4 7.29 17.70 12.48
N GLY A 5 7.61 16.42 12.37
CA GLY A 5 6.68 15.39 11.91
C GLY A 5 5.47 15.22 12.83
N GLU A 6 5.68 15.23 14.14
CA GLU A 6 4.59 15.19 15.13
C GLU A 6 3.70 16.44 15.01
N CYS A 7 4.31 17.63 14.96
CA CYS A 7 3.58 18.88 14.77
C CYS A 7 2.79 18.90 13.46
N PHE A 8 3.31 18.31 12.39
CA PHE A 8 2.60 18.22 11.12
C PHE A 8 1.32 17.39 11.25
N VAL A 9 1.37 16.22 11.91
CA VAL A 9 0.16 15.42 12.12
C VAL A 9 -0.85 16.20 12.97
N ARG A 10 -0.40 16.91 14.02
CA ARG A 10 -1.27 17.77 14.84
C ARG A 10 -1.91 18.90 14.02
N PHE A 11 -1.12 19.58 13.19
CA PHE A 11 -1.61 20.60 12.28
C PHE A 11 -2.65 20.02 11.32
N PHE A 12 -2.34 18.91 10.66
CA PHE A 12 -3.20 18.26 9.67
C PHE A 12 -4.54 17.84 10.26
N THR A 13 -4.56 17.37 11.52
CA THR A 13 -5.81 17.05 12.23
C THR A 13 -6.72 18.25 12.45
N ASN A 14 -6.18 19.46 12.62
CA ASN A 14 -6.99 20.67 12.84
C ASN A 14 -7.74 21.12 11.58
N TYR A 15 -7.35 20.64 10.40
CA TYR A 15 -8.02 20.94 9.13
C TYR A 15 -9.06 19.88 8.74
N GLY A 16 -9.47 19.00 9.67
CA GLY A 16 -10.56 18.04 9.45
C GLY A 16 -10.16 16.73 8.77
N TYR A 17 -8.85 16.52 8.53
CA TYR A 17 -8.33 15.24 8.03
C TYR A 17 -8.25 14.15 9.11
N ASP A 18 -8.54 14.49 10.37
CA ASP A 18 -8.59 13.52 11.46
C ASP A 18 -9.62 12.42 11.20
N LYS A 19 -10.77 12.76 10.58
CA LYS A 19 -11.80 11.80 10.19
C LYS A 19 -11.26 10.74 9.22
N ILE A 20 -10.49 11.16 8.23
CA ILE A 20 -9.89 10.28 7.22
C ILE A 20 -8.84 9.36 7.88
N LEU A 21 -8.02 9.90 8.77
CA LEU A 21 -6.99 9.13 9.48
C LEU A 21 -7.59 8.13 10.48
N ARG A 22 -8.74 8.44 11.10
CA ARG A 22 -9.46 7.52 11.99
C ARG A 22 -10.08 6.32 11.27
N VAL A 23 -10.44 6.47 9.99
CA VAL A 23 -11.04 5.37 9.20
C VAL A 23 -10.01 4.56 8.41
N ALA A 24 -8.73 4.96 8.46
CA ALA A 24 -7.65 4.33 7.72
C ALA A 24 -7.36 2.88 8.16
N GLY A 25 -7.76 2.50 9.37
CA GLY A 25 -7.53 1.16 9.89
C GLY A 25 -8.15 0.98 11.27
N ARG A 26 -8.48 -0.27 11.63
CA ARG A 26 -8.90 -0.60 13.00
C ARG A 26 -7.69 -0.67 13.92
N HIS A 27 -6.57 -1.18 13.40
CA HIS A 27 -5.31 -1.33 14.09
C HIS A 27 -4.22 -0.55 13.38
N PHE A 28 -3.15 -0.21 14.10
CA PHE A 28 -2.05 0.57 13.53
C PHE A 28 -1.39 -0.12 12.33
N ARG A 29 -1.36 -1.45 12.29
CA ARG A 29 -0.92 -2.21 11.11
C ARG A 29 -1.74 -1.91 9.86
N ASP A 30 -3.06 -1.78 9.99
CA ASP A 30 -3.96 -1.55 8.87
C ASP A 30 -3.72 -0.14 8.32
N PHE A 31 -3.46 0.81 9.23
CA PHE A 31 -3.01 2.14 8.85
C PHE A 31 -1.74 2.09 8.01
N LEU A 32 -0.70 1.35 8.42
CA LEU A 32 0.55 1.23 7.66
C LEU A 32 0.31 0.74 6.22
N HIS A 33 -0.58 -0.23 6.03
CA HIS A 33 -0.97 -0.73 4.70
C HIS A 33 -1.81 0.26 3.89
N SER A 34 -2.53 1.17 4.55
CA SER A 34 -3.42 2.15 3.92
C SER A 34 -2.76 3.48 3.52
N ILE A 35 -1.52 3.77 3.98
CA ILE A 35 -0.89 5.08 3.82
C ILE A 35 -0.86 5.54 2.36
N ASP A 36 -0.52 4.65 1.43
CA ASP A 36 -0.42 4.98 0.02
C ASP A 36 -1.80 5.28 -0.61
N GLN A 37 -2.85 4.60 -0.17
CA GLN A 37 -4.22 4.89 -0.58
C GLN A 37 -4.67 6.27 -0.08
N LEU A 38 -4.34 6.62 1.16
CA LEU A 38 -4.59 7.96 1.71
C LEU A 38 -3.87 9.03 0.89
N HIS A 39 -2.60 8.80 0.56
CA HIS A 39 -1.84 9.71 -0.29
C HIS A 39 -2.42 9.85 -1.69
N ASP A 40 -2.93 8.78 -2.30
CA ASP A 40 -3.55 8.88 -3.62
C ASP A 40 -4.87 9.67 -3.57
N SER A 41 -5.67 9.48 -2.51
CA SER A 41 -6.89 10.29 -2.30
C SER A 41 -6.59 11.78 -2.12
N ASN A 42 -5.50 12.10 -1.43
CA ASN A 42 -5.08 13.50 -1.21
C ASN A 42 -4.65 14.19 -2.51
N LYS A 43 -4.27 13.47 -3.57
CA LYS A 43 -3.92 14.09 -4.86
C LYS A 43 -5.10 14.80 -5.53
N TYR A 44 -6.34 14.42 -5.22
CA TYR A 44 -7.51 15.14 -5.73
C TYR A 44 -7.58 16.58 -5.19
N SER A 45 -7.16 16.79 -3.93
CA SER A 45 -7.03 18.13 -3.33
C SER A 45 -5.69 18.79 -3.65
N PHE A 46 -4.63 17.99 -3.81
CA PHE A 46 -3.26 18.47 -4.05
C PHE A 46 -2.66 17.81 -5.31
N PRO A 47 -3.04 18.24 -6.54
CA PRO A 47 -2.65 17.56 -7.78
C PRO A 47 -1.15 17.50 -8.04
N LYS A 48 -0.39 18.47 -7.52
CA LYS A 48 1.08 18.55 -7.67
C LYS A 48 1.84 17.76 -6.60
N MET A 49 1.13 17.12 -5.67
CA MET A 49 1.74 16.39 -4.57
C MET A 49 2.46 15.13 -5.08
N LYS A 50 3.77 15.07 -4.84
CA LYS A 50 4.60 13.88 -5.07
C LYS A 50 4.72 13.09 -3.78
N SER A 51 3.78 12.19 -3.54
CA SER A 51 3.74 11.37 -2.34
C SER A 51 4.89 10.36 -2.32
N PRO A 52 5.53 10.12 -1.16
CA PRO A 52 6.36 8.93 -0.98
C PRO A 52 5.49 7.67 -0.98
N LEU A 53 6.14 6.52 -1.16
CA LEU A 53 5.53 5.20 -1.10
C LEU A 53 5.91 4.50 0.20
N PHE A 54 4.96 3.74 0.74
CA PHE A 54 5.09 2.96 1.96
C PHE A 54 4.69 1.52 1.70
N HIS A 55 5.63 0.61 1.96
CA HIS A 55 5.40 -0.82 1.77
C HIS A 55 5.79 -1.60 3.01
N VAL A 56 4.85 -2.34 3.57
CA VAL A 56 5.10 -3.25 4.70
C VAL A 56 5.74 -4.52 4.15
N LEU A 57 7.03 -4.73 4.44
CA LEU A 57 7.80 -5.88 3.96
C LEU A 57 7.49 -7.14 4.77
N GLN A 58 7.37 -6.98 6.08
CA GLN A 58 7.14 -8.08 7.02
C GLN A 58 6.42 -7.54 8.25
N GLU A 59 5.61 -8.40 8.85
CA GLU A 59 4.96 -8.14 10.13
C GLU A 59 5.27 -9.26 11.12
N ASP A 60 5.37 -8.91 12.40
CA ASP A 60 5.48 -9.83 13.51
C ASP A 60 4.60 -9.34 14.67
N GLN A 61 4.49 -10.12 15.74
CA GLN A 61 3.65 -9.76 16.91
C GLN A 61 4.08 -8.50 17.66
N TYR A 62 5.31 -8.02 17.43
CA TYR A 62 5.92 -6.85 18.05
C TYR A 62 6.04 -5.67 17.07
N GLY A 63 5.42 -5.75 15.89
CA GLY A 63 5.27 -4.64 14.95
C GLY A 63 5.54 -5.03 13.49
N ALA A 64 6.24 -4.18 12.74
CA ALA A 64 6.46 -4.37 11.31
C ALA A 64 7.80 -3.81 10.80
N LEU A 65 8.25 -4.33 9.65
CA LEU A 65 9.26 -3.73 8.79
C LEU A 65 8.57 -2.92 7.69
N LEU A 66 8.79 -1.61 7.71
CA LEU A 66 8.18 -0.66 6.80
C LEU A 66 9.25 -0.06 5.89
N GLN A 67 9.14 -0.30 4.59
CA GLN A 67 9.95 0.35 3.58
C GLN A 67 9.31 1.68 3.16
N TYR A 68 10.08 2.74 3.24
CA TYR A 68 9.73 4.08 2.76
C TYR A 68 10.57 4.40 1.53
N LYS A 69 9.91 4.77 0.43
CA LYS A 69 10.56 5.18 -0.82
C LYS A 69 10.15 6.59 -1.20
N SER A 70 11.12 7.47 -1.48
CA SER A 70 10.86 8.86 -1.79
C SER A 70 11.89 9.45 -2.73
N ARG A 71 11.49 10.39 -3.59
CA ARG A 71 12.42 11.23 -4.35
C ARG A 71 13.09 12.30 -3.47
N ARG A 72 12.59 12.54 -2.25
CA ARG A 72 13.11 13.55 -1.31
C ARG A 72 14.08 12.91 -0.32
N GLN A 73 15.27 13.50 -0.21
CA GLN A 73 16.30 13.07 0.74
C GLN A 73 16.14 13.76 2.10
N GLY A 74 16.58 13.10 3.18
CA GLY A 74 16.64 13.69 4.53
C GLY A 74 15.34 13.70 5.35
N PHE A 75 14.25 13.15 4.80
CA PHE A 75 12.93 13.14 5.46
C PHE A 75 12.67 11.91 6.35
N GLN A 76 13.65 11.01 6.54
CA GLN A 76 13.45 9.81 7.37
C GLN A 76 13.04 10.14 8.82
N GLN A 77 13.65 11.18 9.41
CA GLN A 77 13.32 11.63 10.76
C GLN A 77 11.93 12.29 10.84
N TYR A 78 11.50 12.92 9.74
CA TYR A 78 10.16 13.49 9.65
C TYR A 78 9.09 12.40 9.65
N VAL A 79 9.31 11.32 8.89
CA VAL A 79 8.41 10.15 8.86
C VAL A 79 8.32 9.48 10.22
N ILE A 80 9.43 9.34 10.96
CA ILE A 80 9.42 8.79 12.32
C ILE A 80 8.46 9.58 13.23
N GLY A 81 8.55 10.91 13.22
CA GLY A 81 7.65 11.76 14.01
C GLY A 81 6.18 11.61 13.62
N GLN A 82 5.90 11.51 12.32
CA GLN A 82 4.53 11.30 11.83
C GLN A 82 3.96 9.95 12.29
N LEU A 83 4.72 8.86 12.17
CA LEU A 83 4.29 7.53 12.58
C LEU A 83 4.00 7.47 14.10
N ARG A 84 4.86 8.10 14.90
CA ARG A 84 4.69 8.17 16.36
C ARG A 84 3.43 8.94 16.74
N GLU A 85 3.24 10.14 16.22
CA GLU A 85 2.04 10.93 16.54
C GLU A 85 0.76 10.25 16.04
N CYS A 86 0.77 9.61 14.85
CA CYS A 86 -0.38 8.87 14.36
C CYS A 86 -0.75 7.70 15.29
N GLY A 87 0.23 6.90 15.72
CA GLY A 87 -0.02 5.77 16.62
C GLY A 87 -0.55 6.22 17.98
N THR A 88 0.07 7.24 18.59
CA THR A 88 -0.37 7.76 19.89
C THR A 88 -1.77 8.37 19.80
N ARG A 89 -2.05 9.16 18.75
CA ARG A 89 -3.27 9.97 18.68
C ARG A 89 -4.50 9.22 18.18
N PHE A 90 -4.33 8.28 17.26
CA PHE A 90 -5.46 7.57 16.64
C PHE A 90 -5.64 6.14 17.17
N TYR A 91 -4.58 5.53 17.68
CA TYR A 91 -4.60 4.13 18.12
C TYR A 91 -4.29 3.98 19.62
N ASN A 92 -3.95 5.06 20.32
CA ASN A 92 -3.51 5.05 21.72
C ASN A 92 -2.34 4.08 21.96
N GLU A 93 -1.45 3.94 20.98
CA GLU A 93 -0.28 3.07 21.04
C GLU A 93 1.02 3.86 21.05
N ASN A 94 1.93 3.50 21.94
CA ASN A 94 3.28 4.05 21.95
C ASN A 94 4.13 3.36 20.87
N ILE A 95 4.27 4.03 19.73
CA ILE A 95 5.08 3.53 18.61
C ILE A 95 6.54 3.91 18.82
N TYR A 96 7.42 2.93 18.65
CA TYR A 96 8.85 3.16 18.63
C TYR A 96 9.41 2.79 17.25
N VAL A 97 10.18 3.69 16.64
CA VAL A 97 10.66 3.50 15.26
C VAL A 97 12.18 3.57 15.25
N LYS A 98 12.81 2.54 14.67
CA LYS A 98 14.25 2.50 14.40
C LYS A 98 14.50 2.46 12.90
N ILE A 99 15.54 3.15 12.45
CA ILE A 99 16.06 2.99 11.09
C ILE A 99 16.93 1.75 11.07
N GLN A 100 16.60 0.80 10.22
CA GLN A 100 17.40 -0.41 10.00
C GLN A 100 18.37 -0.20 8.83
N GLU A 101 17.88 0.35 7.73
CA GLU A 101 18.66 0.63 6.52
C GLU A 101 18.27 1.98 5.93
N ASN A 102 19.23 2.68 5.34
CA ASN A 102 19.01 3.92 4.61
C ASN A 102 19.91 3.94 3.37
N ILE A 103 19.29 3.75 2.22
CA ILE A 103 19.94 3.77 0.91
C ILE A 103 19.45 5.02 0.20
N SER A 104 20.34 6.01 0.06
CA SER A 104 20.02 7.24 -0.66
C SER A 104 20.89 7.36 -1.91
N THR A 105 20.24 7.40 -3.06
CA THR A 105 20.85 7.71 -4.36
C THR A 105 20.43 9.12 -4.80
N ASN A 106 21.05 9.64 -5.85
CA ASN A 106 20.72 10.97 -6.40
C ASN A 106 19.26 11.12 -6.85
N GLN A 107 18.57 10.01 -7.13
CA GLN A 107 17.19 10.01 -7.65
C GLN A 107 16.17 9.49 -6.64
N CYS A 108 16.59 8.67 -5.67
CA CYS A 108 15.69 7.98 -4.77
C CYS A 108 16.32 7.70 -3.40
N THR A 109 15.56 7.94 -2.35
CA THR A 109 15.85 7.50 -0.99
C THR A 109 14.92 6.34 -0.64
N VAL A 110 15.51 5.23 -0.22
CA VAL A 110 14.83 4.06 0.31
C VAL A 110 15.30 3.86 1.75
N VAL A 111 14.35 3.84 2.68
CA VAL A 111 14.63 3.67 4.12
C VAL A 111 13.78 2.53 4.65
N THR A 112 14.42 1.58 5.32
CA THR A 112 13.72 0.50 5.99
C THR A 112 13.63 0.83 7.48
N PHE A 113 12.41 0.97 7.97
CA PHE A 113 12.11 1.21 9.37
C PHE A 113 11.68 -0.08 10.06
N ARG A 114 12.22 -0.35 11.26
CA ARG A 114 11.58 -1.25 12.22
C ARG A 114 10.62 -0.43 13.06
N VAL A 115 9.33 -0.69 12.91
CA VAL A 115 8.24 0.01 13.60
C VAL A 115 7.69 -0.91 14.68
N ASN A 116 8.05 -0.67 15.94
CA ASN A 116 7.64 -1.45 17.10
C ASN A 116 6.32 -0.93 17.67
N PHE A 117 5.33 -1.82 17.75
CA PHE A 117 4.00 -1.58 18.29
C PHE A 117 3.35 -2.90 18.70
N ASN A 118 2.20 -2.87 19.38
CA ASN A 118 1.54 -4.10 19.79
C ASN A 118 0.76 -4.70 18.61
N ASN A 119 1.33 -5.72 17.98
CA ASN A 119 0.71 -6.38 16.84
C ASN A 119 0.24 -7.81 17.17
N SER A 120 -0.18 -8.05 18.41
CA SER A 120 -0.67 -9.36 18.88
C SER A 120 -1.80 -9.95 18.02
N ILE A 121 -2.58 -9.11 17.35
CA ILE A 121 -3.67 -9.50 16.44
C ILE A 121 -3.18 -10.37 15.28
N ILE A 122 -1.90 -10.27 14.87
CA ILE A 122 -1.35 -11.12 13.82
C ILE A 122 -1.45 -12.61 14.16
N ASN A 123 -1.36 -12.94 15.45
CA ASN A 123 -1.54 -14.30 15.95
C ASN A 123 -3.01 -14.75 15.88
N GLU A 124 -3.96 -13.84 16.01
CA GLU A 124 -5.38 -14.16 15.82
C GLU A 124 -5.71 -14.33 14.34
N ILE A 125 -5.13 -13.51 13.46
CA ILE A 125 -5.30 -13.63 12.01
C ILE A 125 -4.70 -14.96 11.53
N SER A 126 -3.49 -15.31 11.98
CA SER A 126 -2.85 -16.58 11.64
C SER A 126 -3.61 -17.79 12.18
N LYS A 127 -4.25 -17.67 13.36
CA LYS A 127 -5.15 -18.72 13.90
C LYS A 127 -6.50 -18.79 13.18
N LYS A 128 -7.07 -17.66 12.78
CA LYS A 128 -8.33 -17.56 12.01
C LYS A 128 -8.17 -17.93 10.54
N LEU A 129 -6.94 -17.93 10.02
CA LEU A 129 -6.53 -18.72 8.85
C LEU A 129 -6.61 -20.22 9.18
N HIS A 130 -7.76 -20.67 9.69
CA HIS A 130 -8.19 -22.04 9.49
C HIS A 130 -8.11 -22.33 7.98
N PRO A 131 -7.86 -23.59 7.57
CA PRO A 131 -8.07 -23.95 6.18
C PRO A 131 -9.46 -23.46 5.83
N PHE A 132 -9.56 -22.63 4.78
CA PHE A 132 -10.84 -22.15 4.26
C PHE A 132 -11.83 -23.31 4.34
N PRO A 133 -13.07 -23.12 4.84
CA PRO A 133 -14.08 -24.16 4.70
C PRO A 133 -14.01 -24.66 3.26
N ASN A 134 -14.11 -25.97 3.01
CA ASN A 134 -14.02 -26.53 1.64
C ASN A 134 -15.04 -25.81 0.76
N LEU A 135 -14.61 -24.70 0.16
CA LEU A 135 -15.42 -23.88 -0.71
C LEU A 135 -15.51 -24.70 -2.00
N PRO A 136 -16.69 -24.74 -2.63
CA PRO A 136 -16.80 -25.39 -3.93
C PRO A 136 -15.75 -24.77 -4.87
N ASN A 137 -15.00 -25.63 -5.56
CA ASN A 137 -13.94 -25.19 -6.45
C ASN A 137 -14.51 -24.21 -7.47
N LEU A 138 -14.02 -22.97 -7.45
CA LEU A 138 -14.36 -21.98 -8.45
C LEU A 138 -13.61 -22.30 -9.74
N THR A 139 -14.33 -22.62 -10.82
CA THR A 139 -13.69 -22.80 -12.13
C THR A 139 -13.18 -21.46 -12.66
N SER A 140 -12.11 -21.50 -13.46
CA SER A 140 -11.57 -20.30 -14.11
C SER A 140 -12.63 -19.58 -14.96
N GLU A 141 -13.45 -20.33 -15.66
CA GLU A 141 -14.56 -19.79 -16.45
C GLU A 141 -15.55 -19.00 -15.59
N THR A 142 -15.89 -19.50 -14.40
CA THR A 142 -16.80 -18.80 -13.48
C THR A 142 -16.13 -17.54 -12.92
N PHE A 143 -14.85 -17.62 -12.55
CA PHE A 143 -14.09 -16.46 -12.06
C PHE A 143 -14.07 -15.31 -13.07
N PHE A 144 -13.74 -15.58 -14.35
CA PHE A 144 -13.68 -14.56 -15.41
C PHE A 144 -15.04 -14.05 -15.87
N LYS A 145 -16.14 -14.76 -15.53
CA LYS A 145 -17.51 -14.25 -15.66
C LYS A 145 -17.86 -13.29 -14.53
N ILE A 146 -17.47 -13.61 -13.29
CA ILE A 146 -17.73 -12.77 -12.10
C ILE A 146 -16.90 -11.48 -12.15
N PHE A 147 -15.65 -11.56 -12.64
CA PHE A 147 -14.75 -10.42 -12.77
C PHE A 147 -14.55 -10.06 -14.25
N PRO A 148 -15.49 -9.34 -14.88
CA PRO A 148 -15.44 -9.05 -16.32
C PRO A 148 -14.25 -8.17 -16.73
N PHE A 149 -13.74 -7.36 -15.80
CA PHE A 149 -12.59 -6.47 -16.00
C PHE A 149 -11.35 -6.95 -15.25
N SER A 150 -10.96 -8.22 -15.44
CA SER A 150 -9.74 -8.80 -14.88
C SER A 150 -8.76 -9.23 -15.96
N ILE A 151 -7.47 -9.08 -15.69
CA ILE A 151 -6.38 -9.59 -16.53
C ILE A 151 -5.50 -10.49 -15.64
N LEU A 152 -5.24 -11.71 -16.08
CA LEU A 152 -4.29 -12.61 -15.44
C LEU A 152 -3.00 -12.62 -16.25
N ILE A 153 -1.89 -12.40 -15.55
CA ILE A 153 -0.56 -12.20 -16.15
C ILE A 153 0.42 -13.13 -15.44
N ASP A 154 1.36 -13.71 -16.18
CA ASP A 154 2.43 -14.51 -15.61
C ASP A 154 3.66 -13.66 -15.21
N SER A 155 4.70 -14.34 -14.71
CA SER A 155 5.96 -13.69 -14.31
C SER A 155 6.74 -13.06 -15.48
N SER A 156 6.43 -13.42 -16.73
CA SER A 156 7.01 -12.81 -17.93
C SER A 156 6.24 -11.59 -18.41
N LEU A 157 5.23 -11.15 -17.65
CA LEU A 157 4.29 -10.09 -18.02
C LEU A 157 3.43 -10.45 -19.25
N CYS A 158 3.27 -11.74 -19.55
CA CYS A 158 2.40 -12.21 -20.63
C CYS A 158 0.97 -12.42 -20.13
N ILE A 159 -0.01 -11.97 -20.92
CA ILE A 159 -1.43 -12.13 -20.62
C ILE A 159 -1.84 -13.59 -20.85
N SER A 160 -2.19 -14.30 -19.78
CA SER A 160 -2.64 -15.69 -19.87
C SER A 160 -4.17 -15.81 -19.99
N HIS A 161 -4.92 -14.99 -19.26
CA HIS A 161 -6.38 -15.00 -19.26
C HIS A 161 -6.97 -13.60 -19.08
N MET A 162 -8.21 -13.42 -19.53
CA MET A 162 -8.92 -12.15 -19.41
C MET A 162 -10.41 -12.36 -19.16
N GLY A 163 -10.99 -11.43 -18.41
CA GLY A 163 -12.43 -11.31 -18.19
C GLY A 163 -13.17 -11.01 -19.49
N LYS A 164 -14.45 -11.39 -19.53
CA LYS A 164 -15.27 -11.31 -20.75
C LYS A 164 -15.34 -9.89 -21.33
N SER A 165 -15.61 -8.88 -20.50
CA SER A 165 -15.76 -7.50 -20.98
C SER A 165 -14.48 -6.89 -21.51
N ILE A 166 -13.31 -7.26 -20.97
CA ILE A 166 -12.05 -6.81 -21.57
C ILE A 166 -11.87 -7.46 -22.94
N LYS A 167 -12.13 -8.77 -23.08
CA LYS A 167 -12.07 -9.42 -24.40
C LYS A 167 -12.97 -8.68 -25.38
N ASP A 168 -14.23 -8.48 -25.04
CA ASP A 168 -15.22 -7.83 -25.92
C ASP A 168 -14.79 -6.41 -26.32
N LEU A 169 -14.20 -5.63 -25.40
CA LEU A 169 -13.74 -4.25 -25.66
C LEU A 169 -12.61 -4.17 -26.70
N PHE A 170 -11.76 -5.19 -26.78
CA PHE A 170 -10.63 -5.25 -27.73
C PHE A 170 -10.91 -6.16 -28.95
N SER A 171 -12.09 -6.79 -29.03
CA SER A 171 -12.46 -7.83 -30.00
C SER A 171 -12.95 -7.29 -31.35
N ILE A 172 -12.20 -6.39 -31.98
CA ILE A 172 -12.38 -6.19 -33.42
C ILE A 172 -11.26 -6.86 -34.23
N ASP A 173 -9.99 -6.91 -33.77
CA ASP A 173 -8.91 -7.54 -34.58
C ASP A 173 -7.73 -8.15 -33.78
N THR A 174 -7.75 -8.17 -32.43
CA THR A 174 -6.54 -8.52 -31.66
C THR A 174 -6.73 -9.71 -30.71
N ILE A 175 -6.01 -10.81 -30.98
CA ILE A 175 -5.80 -11.86 -29.99
C ILE A 175 -4.84 -11.30 -28.92
N LEU A 176 -5.36 -11.02 -27.72
CA LEU A 176 -4.59 -10.47 -26.61
C LEU A 176 -3.87 -11.53 -25.76
N ILE A 177 -4.39 -12.76 -25.73
CA ILE A 177 -3.79 -13.86 -24.96
C ILE A 177 -2.43 -14.21 -25.58
N GLY A 178 -1.40 -14.35 -24.74
CA GLY A 178 -0.02 -14.62 -25.14
C GLY A 178 0.81 -13.39 -25.49
N ARG A 179 0.22 -12.17 -25.50
CA ARG A 179 0.96 -10.92 -25.70
C ARG A 179 1.51 -10.38 -24.38
N TYR A 180 2.56 -9.58 -24.47
CA TYR A 180 3.07 -8.83 -23.32
C TYR A 180 2.06 -7.74 -22.93
N LEU A 181 1.87 -7.58 -21.62
CA LEU A 181 0.98 -6.58 -21.06
C LEU A 181 1.34 -5.17 -21.56
N ASN A 182 2.64 -4.86 -21.59
CA ASN A 182 3.16 -3.54 -21.92
C ASN A 182 2.98 -3.15 -23.39
N ASP A 183 2.71 -4.11 -24.28
CA ASP A 183 2.43 -3.83 -25.69
C ASP A 183 1.00 -3.29 -25.89
N ILE A 184 0.12 -3.54 -24.92
CA ILE A 184 -1.32 -3.25 -25.02
C ILE A 184 -1.73 -2.20 -23.99
N PHE A 185 -1.21 -2.31 -22.76
CA PHE A 185 -1.59 -1.49 -21.62
C PHE A 185 -0.41 -0.67 -21.13
N ASN A 186 -0.70 0.57 -20.73
CA ASN A 186 0.25 1.40 -20.02
C ASN A 186 -0.26 1.67 -18.59
N LEU A 187 0.56 1.37 -17.59
CA LEU A 187 0.23 1.62 -16.19
C LEU A 187 0.44 3.11 -15.87
N ILE A 188 -0.65 3.81 -15.57
CA ILE A 188 -0.61 5.25 -15.27
C ILE A 188 -0.19 5.51 -13.81
N ARG A 189 -0.49 4.57 -12.90
CA ARG A 189 -0.22 4.71 -11.46
C ARG A 189 0.25 3.40 -10.83
N PRO A 190 1.18 3.45 -9.87
CA PRO A 190 1.96 4.62 -9.45
C PRO A 190 2.91 5.09 -10.57
N ASP A 191 3.37 6.34 -10.51
CA ASP A 191 4.40 6.83 -11.43
C ASP A 191 5.75 6.22 -11.01
N ILE A 192 6.19 5.18 -11.73
CA ILE A 192 7.41 4.43 -11.45
C ILE A 192 8.62 5.06 -12.16
N THR A 193 8.41 6.09 -13.00
CA THR A 193 9.47 6.76 -13.78
C THR A 193 10.32 7.74 -12.97
#